data_AF-A0A4Z2E9X8-F1
#
_entry.id   AF-A0A4Z2E9X8-F1
#
_cell.length_a   1.000
_cell.length_b   1.000
_cell.length_c   1.000
_cell.angle_alpha   90.00
_cell.angle_beta   90.00
_cell.angle_gamma   90.00
#
_symmetry.space_group_name_H-M   'P 1'
#
loop_
_entity.id
_entity.type
_entity.pdbx_description
1 polymer ?
#
loop_
_entity_poly.entity_id
_entity_poly.type
_entity_poly.pdbx_seq_one_letter_code
_entity_poly.pdbx_strand_id
1 'polypeptide(L)'
;MGCERSADFAKPFRDSLTINAVVVLVVLSVTGPVSARDGVRAERCLLWGPGLRRGAVLPVRYFFIQAVGSNGENLTASPGKDTFQVKISPRDKYEHFRIHAPPPLDRGDGSFLVRYRLYSTVLGGLTVEVFHGDAAVAKSPYTIPGWCRQKVN
;
A
#
# COMPACT_ATOMS: atom_id res chain seq x y z
N MET A 1 -13.51 87.33 17.89
CA MET A 1 -12.83 86.53 16.86
C MET A 1 -12.10 85.43 17.62
N GLY A 2 -12.74 84.29 17.89
CA GLY A 2 -12.97 83.16 16.99
C GLY A 2 -12.16 82.00 17.60
N CYS A 3 -12.74 81.26 18.54
CA CYS A 3 -13.35 79.92 18.37
C CYS A 3 -12.44 78.89 17.67
N GLU A 4 -12.13 77.80 18.40
CA GLU A 4 -12.00 76.37 18.03
C GLU A 4 -11.06 75.73 19.07
N ARG A 5 -11.45 74.88 20.03
CA ARG A 5 -12.17 73.59 20.10
C ARG A 5 -11.44 72.42 19.43
N SER A 6 -11.33 71.32 20.20
CA SER A 6 -11.00 69.94 19.82
C SER A 6 -9.51 69.60 19.61
N ALA A 7 -9.02 68.40 19.93
CA ALA A 7 -9.65 67.19 20.46
C ALA A 7 -8.59 66.28 21.08
N ASP A 8 -9.10 65.39 21.92
CA ASP A 8 -8.41 64.46 22.80
C ASP A 8 -7.43 63.48 22.14
N PHE A 9 -6.45 63.19 22.98
CA PHE A 9 -5.52 62.08 22.98
C PHE A 9 -6.25 60.72 22.89
N ALA A 10 -6.12 60.00 21.78
CA ALA A 10 -6.52 58.59 21.70
C ALA A 10 -5.72 57.79 20.65
N LYS A 11 -4.77 56.98 21.13
CA LYS A 11 -4.36 55.68 20.58
C LYS A 11 -3.91 54.81 21.78
N PRO A 12 -3.94 53.46 21.74
CA PRO A 12 -4.38 52.57 20.67
C PRO A 12 -5.37 51.50 21.15
N PHE A 13 -6.28 51.03 20.29
CA PHE A 13 -7.08 49.82 20.54
C PHE A 13 -7.24 49.03 19.24
N ARG A 14 -6.13 48.49 18.74
CA ARG A 14 -6.11 47.63 17.53
C ARG A 14 -5.23 46.37 17.66
N ASP A 15 -4.80 46.02 18.87
CA ASP A 15 -3.82 44.92 19.05
C ASP A 15 -4.45 43.59 19.52
N SER A 16 -5.67 43.59 20.08
CA SER A 16 -6.26 42.34 20.60
C SER A 16 -6.86 41.45 19.50
N LEU A 17 -7.30 42.03 18.37
CA LEU A 17 -7.98 41.27 17.31
C LEU A 17 -6.97 40.52 16.43
N THR A 18 -5.77 41.08 16.25
CA THR A 18 -4.69 40.49 15.46
C THR A 18 -4.03 39.32 16.18
N ILE A 19 -3.84 39.41 17.50
CA ILE A 19 -3.21 38.34 18.30
C ILE A 19 -4.08 37.09 18.32
N ASN A 20 -5.40 37.21 18.57
CA ASN A 20 -6.30 36.06 18.60
C ASN A 20 -6.41 35.38 17.23
N ALA A 21 -6.41 36.15 16.14
CA ALA A 21 -6.43 35.60 14.79
C ALA A 21 -5.14 34.82 14.47
N VAL A 22 -3.97 35.32 14.90
CA VAL A 22 -2.68 34.62 14.72
C VAL A 22 -2.64 33.34 15.55
N VAL A 23 -3.10 33.37 16.80
CA VAL A 23 -3.14 32.17 17.67
C VAL A 23 -4.08 31.11 17.08
N VAL A 24 -5.26 31.48 16.59
CA VAL A 24 -6.20 30.54 15.94
C VAL A 24 -5.60 29.96 14.65
N LEU A 25 -4.90 30.77 13.85
CA LEU A 25 -4.23 30.30 12.62
C LEU A 25 -3.06 29.35 12.91
N VAL A 26 -2.30 29.62 13.99
CA VAL A 26 -1.21 28.75 14.46
C VAL A 26 -1.77 27.43 15.01
N VAL A 27 -2.86 27.47 15.78
CA VAL A 27 -3.50 26.24 16.29
C VAL A 27 -4.07 25.40 15.15
N LEU A 28 -4.71 26.01 14.14
CA LEU A 28 -5.24 25.31 12.97
C LEU A 28 -4.15 24.68 12.07
N SER A 29 -2.93 25.23 12.07
CA SER A 29 -1.80 24.64 11.35
C SER A 29 -1.10 23.53 12.13
N VAL A 30 -1.25 23.48 13.46
CA VAL A 30 -0.77 22.37 14.31
C VAL A 30 -1.77 21.20 14.33
N THR A 31 -3.07 21.47 14.19
CA THR A 31 -4.12 20.45 14.09
C THR A 31 -4.67 20.37 12.67
N GLY A 32 -3.80 20.28 11.67
CA GLY A 32 -4.23 19.75 10.38
C GLY A 32 -4.71 18.31 10.61
N PRO A 33 -5.76 17.82 9.92
CA PRO A 33 -6.02 16.40 9.90
C PRO A 33 -4.76 15.77 9.31
N VAL A 34 -4.00 15.05 10.14
CA VAL A 34 -3.06 14.05 9.63
C VAL A 34 -3.96 13.06 8.90
N SER A 35 -4.19 13.32 7.62
CA SER A 35 -4.54 12.28 6.67
C SER A 35 -3.29 11.44 6.57
N ALA A 36 -3.13 10.54 7.54
CA ALA A 36 -2.30 9.38 7.39
C ALA A 36 -2.93 8.60 6.22
N ARG A 37 -2.53 8.95 4.99
CA ARG A 37 -2.26 7.91 4.01
C ARG A 37 -1.17 7.07 4.66
N ASP A 38 -1.59 6.14 5.52
CA ASP A 38 -0.70 5.26 6.26
C ASP A 38 0.09 4.52 5.18
N GLY A 39 1.32 4.96 4.97
CA GLY A 39 2.15 4.47 3.87
C GLY A 39 2.38 2.98 4.10
N VAL A 40 2.05 2.15 3.11
CA VAL A 40 2.28 0.71 3.20
C VAL A 40 3.79 0.47 3.31
N ARG A 41 4.20 -0.19 4.39
CA ARG A 41 5.59 -0.63 4.59
C ARG A 41 5.78 -1.98 3.91
N ALA A 42 6.23 -1.94 2.65
CA ALA A 42 6.43 -3.11 1.80
C ALA A 42 7.17 -4.27 2.52
N GLU A 43 8.27 -3.96 3.22
CA GLU A 43 9.10 -4.93 3.94
C GLU A 43 8.39 -5.66 5.09
N ARG A 44 7.37 -5.02 5.69
CA ARG A 44 6.62 -5.56 6.83
C ARG A 44 5.35 -6.29 6.42
N CYS A 45 4.93 -6.17 5.16
CA CYS A 45 3.80 -6.91 4.64
C CYS A 45 3.97 -8.42 4.82
N LEU A 46 2.87 -9.14 4.88
CA LEU A 46 2.86 -10.59 5.09
C LEU A 46 2.27 -11.29 3.88
N LEU A 47 2.85 -12.42 3.49
CA LEU A 47 2.35 -13.24 2.39
C LEU A 47 2.07 -14.66 2.87
N TRP A 48 0.88 -15.19 2.56
CA TRP A 48 0.51 -16.56 2.90
C TRP A 48 -0.49 -17.15 1.92
N GLY A 49 -0.54 -18.47 1.81
CA GLY A 49 -1.56 -19.17 1.02
C GLY A 49 -1.03 -20.40 0.28
N PRO A 50 -1.93 -21.20 -0.29
CA PRO A 50 -1.55 -22.44 -0.97
C PRO A 50 -0.73 -22.19 -2.25
N GLY A 51 -0.94 -21.07 -2.95
CA GLY A 51 -0.23 -20.74 -4.19
C GLY A 51 1.29 -20.60 -4.02
N LEU A 52 1.78 -20.28 -2.82
CA LEU A 52 3.21 -20.20 -2.55
C LEU A 52 3.84 -21.57 -2.21
N ARG A 53 3.07 -22.66 -2.28
CA ARG A 53 3.51 -24.02 -1.96
C ARG A 53 3.61 -24.87 -3.23
N ARG A 54 4.61 -25.74 -3.28
CA ARG A 54 4.87 -26.67 -4.41
C ARG A 54 3.67 -27.56 -4.72
N GLY A 55 3.09 -28.16 -3.67
CA GLY A 55 2.04 -29.19 -3.77
C GLY A 55 0.64 -28.68 -4.12
N ALA A 56 0.46 -27.39 -4.42
CA ALA A 56 -0.86 -26.84 -4.73
C ALA A 56 -1.28 -27.19 -6.17
N VAL A 57 -1.95 -28.33 -6.37
CA VAL A 57 -2.42 -28.78 -7.70
C VAL A 57 -3.80 -28.21 -8.04
N LEU A 58 -3.97 -26.89 -7.86
CA LEU A 58 -5.22 -26.19 -8.18
C LEU A 58 -5.18 -25.62 -9.61
N PRO A 59 -6.31 -25.62 -10.36
CA PRO A 59 -6.38 -24.97 -11.67
C PRO A 59 -6.02 -23.49 -11.60
N VAL A 60 -6.50 -22.81 -10.56
CA VAL A 60 -6.15 -21.44 -10.21
C VAL A 60 -5.55 -21.47 -8.81
N ARG A 61 -4.28 -21.08 -8.72
CA ARG A 61 -3.55 -20.96 -7.47
C ARG A 61 -3.73 -19.55 -6.92
N TYR A 62 -3.69 -19.42 -5.61
CA TYR A 62 -3.87 -18.12 -4.96
C TYR A 62 -3.08 -17.99 -3.67
N PHE A 63 -2.77 -16.75 -3.32
CA PHE A 63 -2.20 -16.38 -2.04
C PHE A 63 -2.69 -14.99 -1.65
N PHE A 64 -2.48 -14.63 -0.40
CA PHE A 64 -2.88 -13.38 0.19
C PHE A 64 -1.66 -12.53 0.52
N ILE A 65 -1.83 -11.22 0.43
CA ILE A 65 -0.90 -10.20 0.90
C ILE A 65 -1.61 -9.38 1.98
N GLN A 66 -1.08 -9.31 3.20
CA GLN A 66 -1.51 -8.34 4.22
C GLN A 66 -0.71 -7.06 4.03
N ALA A 67 -1.41 -5.94 3.84
CA ALA A 67 -0.77 -4.64 3.91
C ALA A 67 -0.51 -4.26 5.37
N VAL A 68 0.69 -3.78 5.65
CA VAL A 68 1.11 -3.31 6.98
C VAL A 68 1.47 -1.84 6.88
N GLY A 69 0.96 -1.02 7.80
CA GLY A 69 1.18 0.43 7.82
C GLY A 69 2.58 0.81 8.31
N SER A 70 2.86 2.11 8.34
CA SER A 70 4.10 2.67 8.91
C SER A 70 4.35 2.24 10.35
N ASN A 71 3.27 2.04 11.09
CA ASN A 71 3.26 1.78 12.53
C ASN A 71 3.59 0.31 12.83
N GLY A 72 3.65 -0.55 11.81
CA GLY A 72 3.84 -2.00 11.96
C GLY A 72 2.54 -2.76 12.23
N GLU A 73 1.40 -2.10 12.21
CA GLU A 73 0.08 -2.69 12.39
C GLU A 73 -0.51 -3.13 11.05
N ASN A 74 -1.30 -4.22 11.08
CA ASN A 74 -2.04 -4.67 9.91
C ASN A 74 -3.09 -3.63 9.55
N LEU A 75 -3.08 -3.18 8.29
CA LEU A 75 -4.12 -2.29 7.81
C LEU A 75 -5.46 -3.03 7.79
N THR A 76 -6.49 -2.43 8.34
CA THR A 76 -7.88 -2.92 8.31
C THR A 76 -8.68 -2.29 7.18
N ALA A 77 -8.16 -1.21 6.60
CA ALA A 77 -8.74 -0.51 5.46
C ALA A 77 -7.82 -0.68 4.24
N SER A 78 -8.42 -0.64 3.06
CA SER A 78 -7.67 -0.76 1.82
C SER A 78 -6.79 0.46 1.56
N PRO A 79 -5.47 0.28 1.36
CA PRO A 79 -4.54 1.38 1.08
C PRO A 79 -4.74 2.00 -0.31
N GLY A 80 -5.42 1.30 -1.23
CA GLY A 80 -5.75 1.80 -2.57
C GLY A 80 -5.87 0.68 -3.60
N LYS A 81 -6.28 1.08 -4.82
CA LYS A 81 -6.26 0.20 -5.99
C LYS A 81 -4.84 0.14 -6.57
N ASP A 82 -4.44 -1.02 -7.09
CA ASP A 82 -3.14 -1.25 -7.75
C ASP A 82 -1.90 -1.01 -6.85
N THR A 83 -2.07 -1.19 -5.54
CA THR A 83 -1.01 -1.06 -4.53
C THR A 83 0.14 -2.05 -4.75
N PHE A 84 -0.18 -3.29 -5.13
CA PHE A 84 0.80 -4.35 -5.28
C PHE A 84 0.92 -4.81 -6.73
N GLN A 85 2.16 -4.98 -7.20
CA GLN A 85 2.47 -5.58 -8.49
C GLN A 85 3.04 -6.97 -8.26
N VAL A 86 2.53 -7.96 -8.97
CA VAL A 86 2.97 -9.36 -8.85
C VAL A 86 3.50 -9.83 -10.19
N LYS A 87 4.72 -10.36 -10.18
CA LYS A 87 5.35 -10.98 -11.34
C LYS A 87 5.73 -12.41 -10.99
N ILE A 88 5.30 -13.34 -11.83
CA ILE A 88 5.58 -14.76 -11.65
C ILE A 88 6.33 -15.22 -12.88
N SER A 89 7.49 -15.84 -12.67
CA SER A 89 8.38 -16.34 -13.72
C SER A 89 8.85 -17.76 -13.41
N PRO A 90 9.23 -18.55 -14.42
CA PRO A 90 9.87 -19.82 -14.18
C PRO A 90 11.28 -19.57 -13.60
N ARG A 91 11.76 -20.49 -12.78
CA ARG A 91 13.14 -20.41 -12.28
C ARG A 91 14.16 -20.64 -13.39
N ASP A 92 13.84 -21.53 -14.31
CA ASP A 92 14.62 -21.78 -15.52
C ASP A 92 14.09 -20.91 -16.67
N LYS A 93 14.97 -20.10 -17.26
CA LYS A 93 14.62 -19.18 -18.35
C LYS A 93 14.34 -19.89 -19.67
N TYR A 94 14.83 -21.12 -19.83
CA TYR A 94 14.69 -21.88 -21.08
C TYR A 94 13.39 -22.69 -21.14
N GLU A 95 12.63 -22.77 -20.05
CA GLU A 95 11.38 -23.51 -19.99
C GLU A 95 10.21 -22.71 -20.60
N HIS A 96 9.40 -23.38 -21.41
CA HIS A 96 8.19 -22.77 -21.98
C HIS A 96 7.14 -22.49 -20.90
N PHE A 97 7.00 -21.21 -20.56
CA PHE A 97 6.15 -20.76 -19.47
C PHE A 97 5.01 -19.87 -19.96
N ARG A 98 3.76 -20.29 -19.70
CA ARG A 98 2.56 -19.49 -19.93
C ARG A 98 1.74 -19.40 -18.66
N ILE A 99 1.51 -18.18 -18.21
CA ILE A 99 0.76 -17.87 -16.99
C ILE A 99 -0.28 -16.79 -17.26
N HIS A 100 -1.42 -16.90 -16.60
CA HIS A 100 -2.35 -15.80 -16.45
C HIS A 100 -2.40 -15.40 -14.99
N ALA A 101 -1.95 -14.18 -14.69
CA ALA A 101 -1.97 -13.58 -13.35
C ALA A 101 -2.61 -12.19 -13.46
N PRO A 102 -3.92 -12.05 -13.17
CA PRO A 102 -4.54 -10.74 -13.07
C PRO A 102 -3.96 -9.91 -11.92
N PRO A 103 -4.16 -8.58 -11.92
CA PRO A 103 -3.79 -7.72 -10.79
C PRO A 103 -4.37 -8.23 -9.46
N PRO A 104 -3.67 -8.02 -8.33
CA PRO A 104 -4.17 -8.38 -7.01
C PRO A 104 -5.55 -7.76 -6.75
N LEU A 105 -6.49 -8.60 -6.31
CA LEU A 105 -7.84 -8.15 -5.97
C LEU A 105 -7.85 -7.63 -4.53
N ASP A 106 -8.18 -6.36 -4.37
CA ASP A 106 -8.44 -5.75 -3.07
C ASP A 106 -9.72 -6.32 -2.46
N ARG A 107 -9.65 -6.79 -1.21
CA ARG A 107 -10.78 -7.35 -0.47
C ARG A 107 -11.52 -6.34 0.40
N GLY A 108 -10.98 -5.13 0.60
CA GLY A 108 -11.60 -4.13 1.48
C GLY A 108 -11.14 -4.19 2.95
N ASP A 109 -10.45 -5.26 3.36
CA ASP A 109 -10.02 -5.52 4.75
C ASP A 109 -8.51 -5.27 4.97
N GLY A 110 -7.86 -4.59 4.01
CA GLY A 110 -6.40 -4.40 3.98
C GLY A 110 -5.62 -5.63 3.50
N SER A 111 -6.31 -6.72 3.14
CA SER A 111 -5.72 -7.87 2.48
C SER A 111 -6.00 -7.87 0.98
N PHE A 112 -5.08 -8.45 0.21
CA PHE A 112 -5.18 -8.57 -1.24
C PHE A 112 -5.11 -10.03 -1.66
N LEU A 113 -6.01 -10.44 -2.55
CA LEU A 113 -6.06 -11.78 -3.13
C LEU A 113 -5.32 -11.79 -4.47
N VAL A 114 -4.21 -12.51 -4.51
CA VAL A 114 -3.48 -12.78 -5.75
C VAL A 114 -3.93 -14.12 -6.30
N ARG A 115 -4.23 -14.16 -7.60
CA ARG A 115 -4.64 -15.38 -8.31
C ARG A 115 -3.76 -15.55 -9.53
N TYR A 116 -3.40 -16.79 -9.83
CA TYR A 116 -2.72 -17.10 -11.07
C TYR A 116 -3.01 -18.52 -11.56
N ARG A 117 -2.99 -18.69 -12.88
CA ARG A 117 -3.21 -19.96 -13.56
C ARG A 117 -2.01 -20.32 -14.41
N LEU A 118 -1.49 -21.52 -14.20
CA LEU A 118 -0.45 -22.11 -15.04
C LEU A 118 -1.10 -22.82 -16.24
N TYR A 119 -0.61 -22.55 -17.45
CA TYR A 119 -1.03 -23.24 -18.67
C TYR A 119 -0.02 -24.27 -19.17
N SER A 120 1.11 -24.40 -18.48
CA SER A 120 2.10 -25.46 -18.67
C SER A 120 2.57 -25.97 -17.31
N THR A 121 3.01 -27.23 -17.26
CA THR A 121 3.74 -27.75 -16.10
C THR A 121 5.15 -27.19 -16.13
N VAL A 122 5.61 -26.66 -14.99
CA VAL A 122 6.96 -26.08 -14.84
C VAL A 122 7.81 -27.05 -14.04
N LEU A 123 8.93 -27.53 -14.57
CA LEU A 123 9.81 -28.52 -13.97
C LEU A 123 10.81 -27.86 -13.02
N GLY A 124 11.37 -26.70 -13.39
CA GLY A 124 12.41 -26.00 -12.63
C GLY A 124 11.90 -25.28 -11.37
N GLY A 125 10.59 -25.16 -11.21
CA GLY A 125 9.94 -24.37 -10.17
C GLY A 125 9.66 -22.93 -10.59
N LEU A 126 9.04 -22.18 -9.68
CA LEU A 126 8.56 -20.82 -9.92
C LEU A 126 9.26 -19.81 -9.01
N THR A 127 9.40 -18.58 -9.53
CA THR A 127 9.80 -17.40 -8.77
C THR A 127 8.63 -16.43 -8.75
N VAL A 128 8.16 -16.09 -7.55
CA VAL A 128 7.08 -15.12 -7.33
C VAL A 128 7.69 -13.86 -6.74
N GLU A 129 7.64 -12.78 -7.52
CA GLU A 129 8.11 -11.46 -7.14
C GLU A 129 6.90 -10.56 -6.86
N VAL A 130 6.90 -9.91 -5.69
CA VAL A 130 5.84 -8.99 -5.28
C VAL A 130 6.46 -7.65 -4.93
N PHE A 131 5.92 -6.59 -5.50
CA PHE A 131 6.41 -5.22 -5.37
C PHE A 131 5.31 -4.28 -4.91
N HIS A 132 5.71 -3.24 -4.19
CA HIS A 132 4.90 -2.08 -3.83
C HIS A 132 5.66 -0.84 -4.29
N GLY A 133 5.26 -0.26 -5.42
CA GLY A 133 6.12 0.66 -6.17
C GLY A 133 7.40 -0.06 -6.60
N ASP A 134 8.56 0.51 -6.26
CA ASP A 134 9.88 -0.08 -6.55
C ASP A 134 10.42 -0.98 -5.41
N ALA A 135 9.70 -1.08 -4.30
CA ALA A 135 10.14 -1.83 -3.12
C ALA A 135 9.64 -3.29 -3.16
N ALA A 136 10.53 -4.23 -2.84
CA ALA A 136 10.16 -5.62 -2.66
C ALA A 136 9.27 -5.80 -1.42
N VAL A 137 8.21 -6.59 -1.57
CA VAL A 137 7.24 -6.84 -0.49
C VAL A 137 7.68 -8.06 0.32
N ALA A 138 7.70 -7.92 1.64
CA ALA A 138 8.08 -8.97 2.58
C ALA A 138 9.47 -9.55 2.26
N LYS A 139 9.54 -10.85 1.99
CA LYS A 139 10.77 -11.57 1.61
C LYS A 139 10.84 -11.87 0.11
N SER A 140 10.13 -11.09 -0.71
CA SER A 140 10.19 -11.22 -2.17
C SER A 140 11.64 -11.06 -2.67
N PRO A 141 12.14 -11.93 -3.58
CA PRO A 141 11.40 -12.96 -4.32
C PRO A 141 11.17 -14.27 -3.54
N TYR A 142 10.01 -14.89 -3.75
CA TYR A 142 9.67 -16.21 -3.22
C TYR A 142 9.95 -17.30 -4.25
N THR A 143 10.88 -18.20 -3.94
CA THR A 143 11.16 -19.37 -4.78
C THR A 143 10.32 -20.57 -4.34
N ILE A 144 9.63 -21.19 -5.30
CA ILE A 144 8.87 -22.43 -5.16
C ILE A 144 9.62 -23.52 -5.94
N PRO A 145 10.49 -24.33 -5.30
CA PRO A 145 11.35 -25.23 -6.07
C PRO A 145 10.63 -26.49 -6.58
N GLY A 146 11.20 -27.12 -7.60
CA GLY A 146 10.71 -28.39 -8.15
C GLY A 146 9.43 -28.23 -8.98
N TRP A 147 8.88 -29.37 -9.40
CA TRP A 147 7.78 -29.42 -10.36
C TRP A 147 6.48 -28.75 -9.85
N CYS A 148 5.99 -27.77 -10.61
CA CYS A 148 4.70 -27.15 -10.44
C CYS A 148 3.75 -27.66 -11.52
N ARG A 149 2.95 -28.68 -11.19
CA ARG A 149 2.00 -29.28 -12.12
C ARG A 149 0.85 -28.35 -12.48
N GLN A 150 0.50 -28.36 -13.75
CA GLN A 150 -0.80 -27.92 -14.22
C GLN A 150 -1.83 -29.01 -13.92
N LYS A 151 -2.96 -28.64 -13.30
CA LYS A 151 -4.10 -29.56 -13.21
C LYS A 151 -4.77 -29.61 -14.59
N VAL A 152 -4.74 -30.77 -15.22
CA VAL A 152 -5.53 -31.08 -16.43
C VAL A 152 -6.83 -31.74 -15.94
N ASN A 153 -7.97 -31.24 -16.42
CA ASN A 153 -9.28 -31.85 -16.14
C ASN A 153 -9.43 -33.15 -16.92
#